data_AF-A0A973GL43-F1
#
_entry.id   AF-A0A973GL43-F1
#
_cell.length_a   1.000
_cell.length_b   1.000
_cell.length_c   1.000
_cell.angle_alpha   90.00
_cell.angle_beta   90.00
_cell.angle_gamma   90.00
#
_symmetry.space_group_name_H-M   'P 1'
#
loop_
_entity.id
_entity.type
_entity.pdbx_description
1 polymer ?
#
loop_
_entity_poly.entity_id
_entity_poly.type
_entity_poly.pdbx_seq_one_letter_code
_entity_poly.pdbx_strand_id
1 'polypeptide(L)' 'MKKLMKKVSKKNSSELRRELVFAHAIIALLSVGTMTLLTLGAVLSITFDGTLSAIASALLILLTIVSSCMAYIYSRVK' A
#
# COMPACT_ATOMS: atom_id res chain seq x y z
N MET A 1 16.06 -35.90 -0.87
CA MET A 1 14.71 -35.27 -0.96
C MET A 1 14.47 -34.11 0.02
N LYS A 2 14.66 -34.26 1.35
CA LYS A 2 14.38 -33.18 2.34
C LYS A 2 15.02 -31.81 2.02
N LYS A 3 16.24 -31.79 1.46
CA LYS A 3 16.96 -30.55 1.12
C LYS A 3 16.33 -29.80 -0.06
N LEU A 4 15.78 -30.52 -1.04
CA LEU A 4 15.07 -29.94 -2.18
C LEU A 4 13.69 -29.40 -1.76
N MET A 5 12.94 -30.14 -0.93
CA MET A 5 11.65 -29.68 -0.39
C MET A 5 11.78 -28.39 0.43
N LYS A 6 12.82 -28.28 1.28
CA LYS A 6 13.13 -27.03 2.00
C LYS A 6 13.47 -25.88 1.06
N LYS A 7 14.16 -26.14 -0.06
CA LYS A 7 14.55 -25.11 -1.04
C LYS A 7 13.34 -24.60 -1.83
N VAL A 8 12.42 -25.50 -2.22
CA VAL A 8 11.16 -25.15 -2.88
C VAL A 8 10.25 -24.36 -1.94
N SER A 9 10.09 -24.80 -0.69
CA SER A 9 9.30 -24.07 0.31
C SER A 9 9.86 -22.67 0.59
N LYS A 10 11.19 -22.53 0.70
CA LYS A 10 11.85 -21.23 0.89
C LYS A 10 11.73 -20.31 -0.33
N LYS A 11 11.76 -20.86 -1.55
CA LYS A 11 11.54 -20.08 -2.78
C LYS A 11 10.10 -19.56 -2.84
N ASN A 12 9.12 -20.41 -2.55
CA ASN A 12 7.71 -20.04 -2.57
C ASN A 12 7.38 -18.92 -1.56
N SER A 13 7.96 -18.99 -0.35
CA SER A 13 7.77 -17.92 0.65
C SER A 13 8.44 -16.60 0.25
N SER A 14 9.56 -16.65 -0.48
CA SER A 14 10.21 -15.43 -1.00
C SER A 14 9.43 -14.78 -2.16
N GLU A 15 8.79 -15.57 -3.01
CA GLU A 15 7.94 -15.06 -4.09
C GLU A 15 6.67 -14.42 -3.54
N LEU A 16 5.98 -15.09 -2.60
CA LEU A 16 4.82 -14.52 -1.89
C LEU A 16 5.16 -13.21 -1.16
N ARG A 17 6.35 -13.12 -0.54
CA ARG A 17 6.81 -11.86 0.08
C ARG A 17 6.96 -10.74 -0.93
N ARG A 18 7.50 -11.04 -2.12
CA ARG A 18 7.68 -10.03 -3.18
C ARG A 18 6.34 -9.53 -3.70
N GLU A 19 5.39 -10.43 -3.93
CA GLU A 19 4.03 -10.07 -4.35
C GLU A 19 3.33 -9.22 -3.28
N LEU A 20 3.49 -9.57 -2.00
CA LEU A 20 2.90 -8.81 -0.90
C LEU A 20 3.50 -7.40 -0.75
N VAL A 21 4.83 -7.26 -0.90
CA VAL A 21 5.49 -5.94 -0.96
C VAL A 21 4.94 -5.11 -2.12
N PHE A 22 4.80 -5.72 -3.29
CA PHE A 22 4.29 -5.04 -4.48
C PHE A 22 2.84 -4.60 -4.30
N ALA A 23 2.00 -5.45 -3.71
CA ALA A 23 0.61 -5.12 -3.39
C ALA A 23 0.53 -3.90 -2.44
N HIS A 24 1.32 -3.88 -1.38
CA HIS A 24 1.35 -2.73 -0.46
C HIS A 24 1.88 -1.45 -1.12
N ALA A 25 2.85 -1.55 -2.03
CA ALA A 25 3.32 -0.40 -2.81
C ALA A 25 2.22 0.17 -3.72
N ILE A 26 1.44 -0.70 -4.39
CA ILE A 26 0.28 -0.28 -5.19
C ILE A 26 -0.77 0.42 -4.32
N ILE A 27 -1.10 -0.13 -3.16
CA ILE A 27 -2.07 0.46 -2.23
C ILE A 27 -1.63 1.87 -1.80
N ALA A 28 -0.36 2.04 -1.45
CA ALA A 28 0.19 3.33 -1.08
C ALA A 28 0.11 4.34 -2.23
N LEU A 29 0.49 3.92 -3.45
CA LEU A 29 0.41 4.78 -4.65
C LEU A 29 -1.02 5.20 -4.98
N LEU A 30 -1.97 4.25 -4.96
CA LEU A 30 -3.38 4.54 -5.18
C LEU A 30 -3.91 5.52 -4.13
N SER A 31 -3.54 5.32 -2.86
CA SER A 31 -3.98 6.18 -1.76
C SER A 31 -3.52 7.63 -1.95
N VAL A 32 -2.25 7.82 -2.31
CA VAL A 32 -1.69 9.14 -2.65
C VAL A 32 -2.41 9.73 -3.87
N GLY A 33 -2.66 8.95 -4.92
CA GLY A 33 -3.39 9.40 -6.11
C GLY A 33 -4.82 9.83 -5.81
N THR A 34 -5.53 9.14 -4.93
CA THR A 34 -6.87 9.58 -4.49
C THR A 34 -6.81 10.87 -3.66
N MET A 35 -5.78 11.05 -2.83
CA MET A 35 -5.61 12.30 -2.09
C MET A 35 -5.37 13.49 -3.03
N THR A 36 -4.54 13.31 -4.07
CA THR A 36 -4.29 14.38 -5.04
C THR A 36 -5.53 14.73 -5.85
N LEU A 37 -6.40 13.75 -6.13
CA LEU A 37 -7.69 14.01 -6.77
C LEU A 37 -8.65 14.76 -5.85
N LEU A 38 -8.71 14.42 -4.56
CA LEU A 38 -9.53 15.14 -3.59
C LEU A 38 -9.09 16.60 -3.43
N THR A 39 -7.78 16.86 -3.37
CA THR A 39 -7.25 18.22 -3.28
C THR A 39 -7.46 18.99 -4.58
N LEU A 40 -7.26 18.35 -5.74
CA LEU A 40 -7.51 18.98 -7.04
C LEU A 40 -9.00 19.30 -7.25
N GLY A 41 -9.91 18.41 -6.83
CA GLY A 41 -11.35 18.65 -6.87
C GLY A 41 -11.75 19.89 -6.09
N ALA A 42 -11.16 20.10 -4.90
CA ALA A 42 -11.35 21.32 -4.13
C ALA A 42 -10.86 22.58 -4.86
N VAL A 43 -9.71 22.51 -5.55
CA VAL A 43 -9.18 23.64 -6.35
C VAL A 43 -10.07 23.96 -7.55
N LEU A 44 -10.58 22.93 -8.23
CA LEU A 44 -11.43 23.08 -9.41
C LEU A 44 -12.89 23.44 -9.07
N SER A 45 -13.21 23.71 -7.80
CA SER A 45 -14.59 23.97 -7.33
C SER A 45 -15.57 22.82 -7.63
N ILE A 46 -15.05 21.61 -7.86
CA ILE A 46 -15.83 20.36 -7.92
C ILE A 46 -15.91 19.88 -6.47
N THR A 47 -16.84 20.46 -5.73
CA THR A 47 -16.88 20.31 -4.27
C THR A 47 -17.53 19.00 -3.87
N PHE A 48 -16.72 18.07 -3.37
CA PHE A 48 -17.18 17.09 -2.41
C PHE A 48 -17.49 17.76 -1.07
N ASP A 49 -18.31 17.12 -0.24
CA ASP A 49 -18.51 17.55 1.14
C ASP A 49 -17.15 17.70 1.85
N GLY A 50 -16.91 18.88 2.45
CA GLY A 50 -15.61 19.21 3.02
C GLY A 50 -15.23 18.33 4.22
N THR A 51 -16.22 17.93 5.03
CA THR A 51 -16.02 17.03 6.17
C THR A 51 -15.68 15.63 5.68
N LEU A 52 -16.42 15.14 4.69
CA LEU A 52 -16.19 13.84 4.08
C LEU A 52 -14.81 13.77 3.40
N SER A 53 -14.42 14.82 2.67
CA SER A 53 -13.09 14.93 2.05
C SER A 53 -11.96 14.91 3.08
N ALA A 54 -12.13 15.61 4.21
CA ALA A 54 -11.15 15.63 5.29
C ALA A 54 -11.01 14.25 5.94
N ILE A 55 -12.12 13.57 6.24
CA ILE A 55 -12.12 12.21 6.81
C ILE A 55 -11.48 11.22 5.83
N ALA A 56 -11.86 11.28 4.55
CA ALA A 56 -11.29 10.43 3.50
C ALA A 56 -9.77 10.65 3.38
N SER A 57 -9.33 11.90 3.38
CA SER A 57 -7.90 12.25 3.32
C SER A 57 -7.13 11.70 4.52
N ALA A 58 -7.67 11.83 5.73
CA ALA A 58 -7.04 11.28 6.93
C ALA A 58 -6.89 9.74 6.88
N LEU A 59 -7.93 9.05 6.40
CA LEU A 59 -7.89 7.59 6.23
C LEU A 59 -6.89 7.16 5.15
N LEU A 60 -6.82 7.89 4.04
CA LEU A 60 -5.85 7.63 2.96
C LEU A 60 -4.40 7.85 3.41
N ILE A 61 -4.13 8.86 4.24
CA ILE A 61 -2.82 9.08 4.86
C ILE A 61 -2.46 7.89 5.73
N LEU A 62 -3.36 7.46 6.62
CA LEU A 62 -3.13 6.33 7.51
C LEU A 62 -2.87 5.04 6.72
N LEU A 63 -3.66 4.78 5.68
CA LEU A 63 -3.50 3.63 4.80
C LEU A 63 -2.16 3.63 4.07
N THR A 64 -1.72 4.80 3.61
CA THR A 64 -0.42 4.99 2.96
C THR A 64 0.72 4.66 3.91
N ILE A 65 0.67 5.17 5.14
CA ILE A 65 1.69 4.91 6.18
C ILE A 65 1.74 3.42 6.52
N VAL A 66 0.60 2.81 6.83
CA VAL A 66 0.53 1.39 7.20
C VAL A 66 1.03 0.50 6.06
N SER A 67 0.60 0.76 4.82
CA SER A 67 1.05 -0.02 3.67
C SER A 67 2.54 0.14 3.41
N SER A 68 3.08 1.36 3.55
CA SER A 68 4.52 1.61 3.41
C SER A 68 5.34 0.90 4.49
N CYS A 69 4.87 0.92 5.74
CA CYS A 69 5.48 0.18 6.84
C CYS A 69 5.48 -1.34 6.58
N MET A 70 4.35 -1.89 6.13
CA MET A 70 4.26 -3.32 5.81
C MET A 70 5.18 -3.70 4.66
N ALA A 71 5.21 -2.92 3.57
CA ALA A 71 6.15 -3.11 2.48
C ALA A 71 7.61 -3.08 2.95
N TYR A 72 7.96 -2.11 3.81
CA TYR A 72 9.30 -2.01 4.38
C TYR A 72 9.65 -3.24 5.23
N ILE A 73 8.76 -3.66 6.14
CA ILE A 73 8.97 -4.83 6.98
C ILE A 73 9.20 -6.06 6.10
N TYR A 74 8.29 -6.35 5.16
CA TYR A 74 8.42 -7.53 4.30
C TYR A 74 9.67 -7.51 3.42
N SER A 75 10.17 -6.33 3.02
CA SER A 75 11.43 -6.18 2.29
C SER A 75 12.67 -6.48 3.13
N ARG A 76 12.57 -6.34 4.47
CA ARG A 76 13.69 -6.50 5.42
C ARG A 76 13.77 -7.88 6.07
N VAL A 77 12.67 -8.63 6.11
CA VAL A 77 12.66 -9.99 6.69
C VAL A 77 13.40 -10.95 5.74
N LYS A 78 14.51 -11.52 6.20
CA LYS A 78 15.32 -12.54 5.49
C LYS A 78 14.66 -13.93 5.46
#